data_AF-A0A4P7QK42-F1
#
_entry.id   AF-A0A4P7QK42-F1
#
_cell.length_a   1.000
_cell.length_b   1.000
_cell.length_c   1.000
_cell.angle_alpha   90.00
_cell.angle_beta   90.00
_cell.angle_gamma   90.00
#
_symmetry.space_group_name_H-M   'P 1'
#
loop_
_entity.id
_entity.type
_entity.pdbx_description
1 polymer ?
#
loop_
_entity_poly.entity_id
_entity_poly.type
_entity_poly.pdbx_seq_one_letter_code
_entity_poly.pdbx_strand_id
1 'polypeptide(L)'
;MHKKARRVAIIGAEPAALRTAERLVRAGMCVDLITSQTAPLGLLSRFAGLSGVAECAGRCPAGTTPLLRLIGNVTVGDGPGADITIREFHALAADADRDLVILELKARGVPVTTWEGVCAQSLSGVEPADWDEIAVAARRVPICV
;
A
#
# COMPACT_ATOMS: atom_id res chain seq x y z
N MET A 1 21.59 -1.74 11.67
CA MET A 1 20.21 -1.23 11.83
C MET A 1 19.52 -1.37 10.48
N HIS A 2 18.52 -2.25 10.35
CA HIS A 2 17.78 -2.37 9.09
C HIS A 2 16.85 -1.15 8.97
N LYS A 3 17.05 -0.30 7.96
CA LYS A 3 16.18 0.87 7.67
C LYS A 3 14.79 0.30 7.37
N LYS A 4 13.84 0.49 8.28
CA LYS A 4 12.46 -0.02 8.17
C LYS A 4 11.84 0.58 6.91
N ALA A 5 11.39 -0.26 5.96
CA ALA A 5 10.79 0.21 4.72
C ALA A 5 9.51 1.00 5.04
N ARG A 6 9.53 2.32 4.76
CA ARG A 6 8.36 3.19 4.96
C ARG A 6 7.28 2.81 3.94
N ARG A 7 6.03 2.63 4.41
CA ARG A 7 4.90 2.20 3.58
C ARG A 7 3.91 3.36 3.42
N VAL A 8 3.36 3.53 2.22
CA VAL A 8 2.35 4.56 1.92
C VAL A 8 0.98 3.90 1.83
N ALA A 9 0.03 4.36 2.62
CA ALA A 9 -1.36 3.97 2.49
C ALA A 9 -2.08 4.88 1.49
N ILE A 10 -2.81 4.27 0.56
CA ILE A 10 -3.69 4.95 -0.39
C ILE A 10 -5.11 4.44 -0.13
N ILE A 11 -6.00 5.38 0.20
CA ILE A 11 -7.42 5.08 0.45
C ILE A 11 -8.19 5.26 -0.87
N GLY A 12 -8.95 4.24 -1.25
CA GLY A 12 -9.67 4.12 -2.51
C GLY A 12 -8.88 3.35 -3.56
N ALA A 13 -9.59 2.84 -4.57
CA ALA A 13 -9.01 2.11 -5.69
C ALA A 13 -9.46 2.64 -7.06
N GLU A 14 -9.85 3.92 -7.10
CA GLU A 14 -10.19 4.62 -8.34
C GLU A 14 -8.96 4.81 -9.24
N PRO A 15 -9.13 5.17 -10.53
CA PRO A 15 -8.01 5.28 -11.48
C PRO A 15 -6.87 6.19 -11.02
N ALA A 16 -7.16 7.25 -10.26
CA ALA A 16 -6.13 8.11 -9.68
C ALA A 16 -5.30 7.40 -8.61
N ALA A 17 -5.95 6.69 -7.68
CA ALA A 17 -5.31 5.91 -6.63
C ALA A 17 -4.43 4.80 -7.23
N LEU A 18 -4.94 4.07 -8.22
CA LEU A 18 -4.18 3.02 -8.91
C LEU A 18 -2.97 3.56 -9.68
N ARG A 19 -3.09 4.72 -10.33
CA ARG A 19 -1.96 5.39 -10.99
C ARG A 19 -0.90 5.85 -9.99
N THR A 20 -1.31 6.38 -8.85
CA THR A 20 -0.40 6.80 -7.78
C THR A 20 0.33 5.59 -7.19
N ALA A 21 -0.41 4.51 -6.90
CA ALA A 21 0.16 3.25 -6.43
C ALA A 21 1.21 2.70 -7.41
N GLU A 22 0.90 2.66 -8.71
CA GLU A 22 1.84 2.21 -9.74
C GLU A 22 3.12 3.04 -9.79
N ARG A 23 3.02 4.38 -9.71
CA ARG A 23 4.19 5.26 -9.71
C ARG A 23 5.06 5.06 -8.47
N LEU A 24 4.44 4.93 -7.29
CA LEU A 24 5.16 4.70 -6.04
C LEU A 24 5.83 3.33 -6.03
N VAL A 25 5.13 2.29 -6.47
CA VAL A 25 5.71 0.94 -6.58
C VAL A 25 6.89 0.95 -7.55
N ARG A 26 6.78 1.59 -8.73
CA ARG A 26 7.91 1.75 -9.66
C ARG A 26 9.09 2.52 -9.09
N ALA A 27 8.88 3.39 -8.12
CA ALA A 27 9.93 4.10 -7.38
C ALA A 27 10.52 3.28 -6.22
N GLY A 28 10.19 1.98 -6.11
CA GLY A 28 10.69 1.10 -5.06
C GLY A 28 9.94 1.18 -3.74
N MET A 29 8.76 1.82 -3.72
CA MET A 29 8.05 2.11 -2.48
C MET A 29 7.05 1.01 -2.13
N CYS A 30 6.93 0.71 -0.84
CA CYS A 30 5.86 -0.14 -0.32
C CYS A 30 4.56 0.65 -0.25
N VAL A 31 3.49 0.09 -0.82
CA VAL A 31 2.17 0.69 -0.91
C VAL A 31 1.12 -0.26 -0.37
N ASP A 32 0.26 0.27 0.49
CA ASP A 32 -0.99 -0.35 0.91
C ASP A 32 -2.15 0.33 0.19
N LEU A 33 -2.90 -0.42 -0.60
CA LEU A 33 -4.13 0.04 -1.23
C LEU A 33 -5.31 -0.43 -0.38
N ILE A 34 -6.06 0.50 0.19
CA ILE A 34 -7.23 0.21 1.02
C ILE A 34 -8.48 0.63 0.28
N THR A 35 -9.48 -0.25 0.16
CA THR A 35 -10.68 0.03 -0.60
C THR A 35 -11.91 -0.66 -0.03
N SER A 36 -13.07 -0.02 -0.18
CA SER A 36 -14.36 -0.60 0.17
C SER A 36 -14.77 -1.73 -0.79
N GLN A 37 -14.12 -1.86 -1.94
CA GLN A 37 -14.34 -2.96 -2.88
C GLN A 37 -13.60 -4.22 -2.42
N THR A 38 -14.21 -5.40 -2.58
CA THR A 38 -13.56 -6.69 -2.28
C THR A 38 -12.28 -6.91 -3.09
N ALA A 39 -12.30 -6.54 -4.37
CA ALA A 39 -11.14 -6.54 -5.25
C ALA A 39 -11.36 -5.48 -6.34
N PRO A 40 -10.47 -4.49 -6.47
CA PRO A 40 -10.65 -3.45 -7.48
C PRO A 40 -10.44 -3.98 -8.89
N LEU A 41 -11.29 -3.51 -9.81
CA LEU A 41 -11.27 -3.94 -11.21
C LEU A 41 -9.92 -3.60 -11.85
N GLY A 42 -9.32 -4.57 -12.54
CA GLY A 42 -8.09 -4.36 -13.29
C GLY A 42 -6.83 -4.23 -12.43
N LEU A 43 -6.91 -4.50 -11.12
CA LEU A 43 -5.73 -4.53 -10.25
C LEU A 43 -4.67 -5.50 -10.80
N LEU A 44 -5.04 -6.77 -10.96
CA LEU A 44 -4.09 -7.78 -11.42
C LEU A 44 -3.54 -7.46 -12.80
N SER A 45 -4.38 -7.08 -13.77
CA SER A 45 -3.92 -6.74 -15.12
C SER A 45 -3.02 -5.50 -15.16
N ARG A 46 -3.28 -4.49 -14.32
CA ARG A 46 -2.48 -3.26 -14.24
C ARG A 46 -1.08 -3.53 -13.69
N PHE A 47 -0.99 -4.41 -12.71
CA PHE A 47 0.28 -4.75 -12.05
C PHE A 47 0.96 -6.00 -12.65
N ALA A 48 0.28 -6.74 -13.53
CA ALA A 48 0.77 -7.96 -14.20
C ALA A 48 2.01 -7.75 -15.10
N GLY A 49 2.35 -6.50 -15.41
CA GLY A 49 3.53 -6.13 -16.20
C GLY A 49 4.69 -5.54 -15.40
N LEU A 50 4.57 -5.36 -14.07
CA LEU A 50 5.68 -4.89 -13.24
C LEU A 50 6.69 -6.03 -12.93
N SER A 51 6.88 -6.92 -13.91
CA SER A 51 7.58 -8.19 -13.81
C SER A 51 9.06 -8.08 -14.16
N GLY A 52 9.99 -8.52 -13.30
CA GLY A 52 10.40 -9.93 -13.10
C GLY A 52 9.54 -10.92 -12.29
N VAL A 53 8.22 -10.71 -12.20
CA VAL A 53 7.23 -11.74 -11.83
C VAL A 53 6.94 -12.66 -13.03
N ALA A 54 7.78 -13.67 -13.22
CA ALA A 54 7.19 -14.96 -13.60
C ALA A 54 6.31 -15.38 -12.42
N GLU A 55 5.05 -15.73 -12.70
CA GLU A 55 4.02 -16.14 -11.72
C GLU A 55 3.26 -15.00 -11.02
N CYS A 56 2.43 -14.29 -11.79
CA CYS A 56 1.24 -13.59 -11.28
C CYS A 56 0.21 -14.58 -10.73
N ALA A 57 0.54 -15.28 -9.65
CA ALA A 57 -0.38 -16.12 -8.86
C ALA A 57 0.17 -16.46 -7.45
N GLY A 58 1.43 -16.15 -7.13
CA GLY A 58 2.08 -16.56 -5.89
C GLY A 58 2.28 -15.43 -4.89
N ARG A 59 2.16 -15.78 -3.60
CA ARG A 59 2.68 -14.97 -2.48
C ARG A 59 4.18 -14.73 -2.71
N CYS A 60 4.67 -13.53 -2.39
CA CYS A 60 6.09 -13.22 -2.54
C CYS A 60 6.99 -14.28 -1.88
N PRO A 61 8.11 -14.70 -2.52
CA PRO A 61 9.01 -15.70 -1.96
C PRO A 61 9.43 -15.37 -0.53
N ALA A 62 9.64 -16.40 0.30
CA ALA A 62 10.07 -16.21 1.67
C ALA A 62 11.33 -15.34 1.75
N GLY A 63 11.30 -14.29 2.59
CA GLY A 63 12.39 -13.33 2.72
C GLY A 63 12.31 -12.11 1.78
N THR A 64 11.27 -12.01 0.94
CA THR A 64 11.04 -10.82 0.10
C THR A 64 9.90 -9.96 0.64
N THR A 65 10.07 -8.64 0.58
CA THR A 65 9.03 -7.68 0.98
C THR A 65 8.10 -7.40 -0.21
N PRO A 66 6.78 -7.61 -0.08
CA PRO A 66 5.83 -7.21 -1.10
C PRO A 66 5.71 -5.68 -1.12
N LEU A 67 5.90 -5.09 -2.30
CA LEU A 67 5.79 -3.66 -2.52
C LEU A 67 4.33 -3.23 -2.65
N LEU A 68 3.42 -4.11 -3.05
CA LEU A 68 2.00 -3.79 -3.12
C LEU A 68 1.20 -4.76 -2.25
N ARG A 69 0.38 -4.21 -1.36
CA ARG A 69 -0.61 -4.95 -0.59
C ARG A 69 -1.98 -4.32 -0.78
N LEU A 70 -3.00 -5.14 -1.01
CA LEU A 70 -4.40 -4.76 -1.04
C LEU A 70 -5.04 -5.15 0.30
N ILE A 71 -5.83 -4.23 0.85
CA ILE A 71 -6.78 -4.46 1.93
C ILE A 71 -8.15 -4.03 1.39
N GLY A 72 -8.93 -5.01 0.92
CA GLY A 72 -10.24 -4.81 0.33
C GLY A 72 -11.37 -5.06 1.31
N ASN A 73 -12.56 -4.59 0.92
CA ASN A 73 -13.78 -4.61 1.73
C ASN A 73 -13.64 -3.84 3.05
N VAL A 74 -12.93 -2.71 3.02
CA VAL A 74 -12.71 -1.85 4.19
C VAL A 74 -13.02 -0.40 3.83
N THR A 75 -13.91 0.22 4.61
CA THR A 75 -14.27 1.64 4.51
C THR A 75 -13.49 2.43 5.54
N VAL A 76 -12.56 3.28 5.09
CA VAL A 76 -11.80 4.18 5.96
C VAL A 76 -12.44 5.56 5.96
N GLY A 77 -12.71 6.11 7.14
CA GLY A 77 -13.25 7.47 7.30
C GLY A 77 -13.83 7.73 8.69
N ASP A 78 -14.33 8.94 8.90
CA ASP A 78 -14.91 9.35 10.20
C ASP A 78 -16.45 9.34 10.20
N GLY A 79 -17.06 8.89 9.11
CA GLY A 79 -18.51 8.88 8.90
C GLY A 79 -19.20 7.61 9.40
N PRO A 80 -20.54 7.63 9.51
CA PRO A 80 -21.32 6.44 9.82
C PRO A 80 -21.10 5.37 8.73
N GLY A 81 -20.75 4.16 9.15
CA GLY A 81 -20.43 3.04 8.26
C GLY A 81 -18.95 2.91 7.90
N ALA A 82 -18.06 3.72 8.50
CA ALA A 82 -16.63 3.45 8.44
C ALA A 82 -16.25 2.30 9.37
N ASP A 83 -15.40 1.39 8.88
CA ASP A 83 -14.86 0.25 9.64
C ASP A 83 -13.70 0.70 10.56
N ILE A 84 -12.97 1.71 10.11
CA ILE A 84 -11.82 2.29 10.81
C ILE A 84 -11.65 3.77 10.45
N THR A 85 -11.32 4.59 11.44
CA THR A 85 -11.01 6.01 11.22
C THR A 85 -9.60 6.20 10.67
N ILE A 86 -9.34 7.34 10.03
CA ILE A 86 -8.00 7.68 9.54
C ILE A 86 -7.00 7.73 10.70
N ARG A 87 -7.43 8.24 11.86
CA ARG A 87 -6.60 8.36 13.06
C ARG A 87 -6.22 7.00 13.62
N GLU A 88 -7.17 6.08 13.76
CA GLU A 88 -6.91 4.72 14.21
C GLU A 88 -6.01 3.98 13.23
N PHE A 89 -6.29 4.09 11.93
CA PHE A 89 -5.46 3.48 10.90
C PHE A 89 -4.01 3.97 10.99
N HIS A 90 -3.78 5.28 11.11
CA HIS A 90 -2.44 5.82 11.29
C HIS A 90 -1.76 5.33 12.57
N ALA A 91 -2.50 5.23 13.69
CA ALA A 91 -1.95 4.74 14.94
C ALA A 91 -1.50 3.27 14.84
N LEU A 92 -2.31 2.42 14.22
CA LEU A 92 -1.97 1.01 14.00
C LEU A 92 -0.84 0.85 12.98
N ALA A 93 -0.83 1.66 11.91
CA ALA A 93 0.19 1.61 10.86
C ALA A 93 1.55 2.19 11.30
N ALA A 94 1.59 2.98 12.38
CA ALA A 94 2.83 3.49 12.96
C ALA A 94 3.66 2.38 13.65
N ASP A 95 3.01 1.29 14.04
CA ASP A 95 3.66 0.15 14.68
C ASP A 95 4.63 -0.58 13.72
N ALA A 96 5.47 -1.49 14.25
CA ALA A 96 6.28 -2.39 13.44
C ALA A 96 5.51 -3.56 12.87
N ASP A 97 4.39 -3.92 13.46
CA ASP A 97 3.56 -5.00 12.97
C ASP A 97 2.53 -4.49 11.94
N ARG A 98 2.79 -4.89 10.70
CA ARG A 98 2.00 -4.56 9.52
C ARG A 98 0.62 -5.20 9.53
N ASP A 99 0.43 -6.28 10.28
CA ASP A 99 -0.81 -7.06 10.30
C ASP A 99 -1.79 -6.56 11.37
N LEU A 100 -1.37 -5.64 12.25
CA LEU A 100 -2.23 -5.06 13.28
C LEU A 100 -3.52 -4.45 12.75
N VAL A 101 -3.46 -3.74 11.61
CA VAL A 101 -4.68 -3.20 10.98
C VAL A 101 -5.65 -4.32 10.61
N ILE A 102 -5.14 -5.43 10.06
CA ILE A 102 -5.97 -6.58 9.66
C ILE A 102 -6.52 -7.29 10.89
N LEU A 103 -5.71 -7.43 11.95
CA LEU A 103 -6.12 -8.03 13.21
C LEU A 103 -7.22 -7.22 13.89
N GLU A 104 -7.09 -5.89 13.94
CA GLU A 104 -8.10 -5.00 14.49
C GLU A 104 -9.41 -5.08 13.71
N LEU A 105 -9.35 -5.04 12.38
CA LEU A 105 -10.55 -5.17 11.53
C LEU A 105 -11.26 -6.52 11.76
N LYS A 106 -10.50 -7.62 11.87
CA LYS A 106 -11.06 -8.93 12.19
C LYS A 106 -11.66 -8.98 13.60
N ALA A 107 -11.03 -8.35 14.58
CA ALA A 107 -11.54 -8.26 15.95
C ALA A 107 -12.87 -7.50 16.00
N ARG A 108 -13.07 -6.52 15.11
CA ARG A 108 -14.34 -5.79 14.92
C ARG A 108 -15.39 -6.58 14.11
N GLY A 109 -15.07 -7.79 13.65
CA GLY A 109 -15.96 -8.60 12.83
C GLY A 109 -16.08 -8.12 11.38
N VAL A 110 -15.16 -7.28 10.90
CA VAL A 110 -15.14 -6.80 9.52
C VAL A 110 -14.53 -7.88 8.62
N PRO A 111 -15.24 -8.35 7.58
CA PRO A 111 -14.68 -9.30 6.64
C PRO A 111 -13.71 -8.59 5.70
N VAL A 112 -12.43 -8.92 5.80
CA VAL A 112 -11.36 -8.27 5.00
C VAL A 112 -10.87 -9.21 3.90
N THR A 113 -10.67 -8.68 2.70
CA THR A 113 -9.91 -9.36 1.65
C THR A 113 -8.49 -8.81 1.58
N THR A 114 -7.52 -9.70 1.44
CA THR A 114 -6.10 -9.30 1.36
C THR A 114 -5.44 -9.92 0.16
N TRP A 115 -4.58 -9.15 -0.51
CA TRP A 115 -3.70 -9.65 -1.56
C TRP A 115 -2.35 -8.95 -1.47
N GLU A 116 -1.27 -9.65 -1.84
CA GLU A 116 0.08 -9.08 -1.88
C GLU A 116 0.74 -9.43 -3.21
N GLY A 117 1.57 -8.52 -3.73
CA GLY A 117 2.33 -8.75 -4.95
C GLY A 117 3.40 -7.69 -5.19
N VAL A 118 4.07 -7.82 -6.34
CA VAL A 118 5.21 -6.99 -6.76
C VAL A 118 6.34 -7.04 -5.71
N CYS A 119 7.13 -8.10 -5.72
CA CYS A 119 8.14 -8.37 -4.70
C CYS A 119 9.41 -7.55 -4.97
N ALA A 120 10.08 -7.02 -3.95
CA ALA A 120 11.21 -6.08 -4.12
C ALA A 120 12.35 -6.55 -5.07
N GLN A 121 12.54 -7.86 -5.24
CA GLN A 121 13.49 -8.43 -6.19
C GLN A 121 13.15 -8.14 -7.67
N SER A 122 11.89 -7.80 -7.98
CA SER A 122 11.43 -7.49 -9.34
C SER A 122 11.83 -6.09 -9.83
N LEU A 123 12.42 -5.26 -8.97
CA LEU A 123 12.86 -3.89 -9.30
C LEU A 123 14.39 -3.74 -9.32
N SER A 124 15.14 -4.80 -9.67
CA SER A 124 16.61 -4.76 -9.73
C SER A 124 17.13 -3.50 -10.46
N GLY A 125 17.84 -2.63 -9.74
CA GLY A 125 18.41 -1.38 -10.26
C GLY A 125 17.67 -0.08 -9.88
N VAL A 126 16.56 -0.15 -9.15
CA VAL A 126 15.88 1.03 -8.60
C VAL A 126 16.19 1.16 -7.11
N GLU A 127 17.03 2.14 -6.76
CA GLU A 127 17.19 2.53 -5.35
C GLU A 127 15.86 3.11 -4.83
N PRO A 128 15.34 2.64 -3.69
CA PRO A 128 14.13 3.20 -3.09
C PRO A 128 14.29 4.70 -2.88
N ALA A 129 13.30 5.48 -3.29
CA ALA A 129 13.38 6.93 -3.14
C ALA A 129 13.50 7.34 -1.66
N ASP A 130 14.43 8.27 -1.34
CA ASP A 130 14.57 8.75 0.03
C ASP A 130 13.42 9.71 0.38
N TRP A 131 12.52 9.25 1.25
CA TRP A 131 11.38 10.02 1.72
C TRP A 131 11.76 11.31 2.43
N ASP A 132 12.88 11.34 3.15
CA ASP A 132 13.27 12.54 3.89
C ASP A 132 13.70 13.63 2.89
N GLU A 133 14.40 13.24 1.81
CA GLU A 133 14.72 14.14 0.69
C GLU A 133 13.46 14.61 -0.04
N ILE A 134 12.54 13.70 -0.37
CA ILE A 134 11.27 14.04 -1.03
C ILE A 134 10.44 14.99 -0.14
N ALA A 135 10.34 14.71 1.16
CA ALA A 135 9.59 15.54 2.09
C ALA A 135 10.20 16.94 2.22
N VAL A 136 11.54 17.05 2.25
CA VAL A 136 12.24 18.34 2.23
C VAL A 136 11.98 19.09 0.93
N ALA A 137 12.02 18.41 -0.22
CA ALA A 137 11.73 19.02 -1.52
C ALA A 137 10.27 19.51 -1.63
N ALA A 138 9.31 18.68 -1.21
CA ALA A 138 7.88 19.02 -1.23
C ALA A 138 7.56 20.24 -0.35
N ARG A 139 8.22 20.38 0.81
CA ARG A 139 8.09 21.56 1.68
C ARG A 139 8.59 22.86 1.05
N ARG A 140 9.39 22.79 -0.02
CA ARG A 140 9.93 23.96 -0.73
C ARG A 140 9.09 24.35 -1.95
N VAL A 141 8.03 23.60 -2.26
CA VAL A 141 7.11 23.96 -3.35
C VAL A 141 6.18 25.07 -2.84
N PRO A 142 6.25 26.29 -3.40
CA PRO A 142 5.32 27.35 -3.03
C PRO A 142 3.90 26.92 -3.42
N ILE A 143 2.99 26.91 -2.44
CA ILE A 143 1.56 26.78 -2.71
C ILE A 143 1.10 28.13 -3.22
N CYS A 144 0.84 28.24 -4.52
CA CYS A 144 0.12 29.39 -5.05
C CYS A 144 -1.31 29.32 -4.52
N VAL A 145 -1.64 30.25 -3.63
CA VAL A 145 -3.02 30.56 -3.20
C VAL A 145 -3.59 31.67 -4.06
#